data_AF-A0A6N8WBT7-F1
#
_entry.id   AF-A0A6N8WBT7-F1
#
_cell.length_a   1.000
_cell.length_b   1.000
_cell.length_c   1.000
_cell.angle_alpha   90.00
_cell.angle_beta   90.00
_cell.angle_gamma   90.00
#
_symmetry.space_group_name_H-M   'P 1'
#
loop_
_entity.id
_entity.type
_entity.pdbx_description
1 polymer ?
#
loop_
_entity_poly.entity_id
_entity_poly.type
_entity_poly.pdbx_seq_one_letter_code
_entity_poly.pdbx_strand_id
1 'polypeptide(L)'
;MWQEIEDEAWEYVDAGEMEQARLAALRVIQMQPDAIDSYVILARTSNTLGEKIAFAREAVRLGEIRFADEIEAAPSGDTIFWADLDTRPYMRGLCALALSLWEDPRDGAQADAIATAQHALRICPNDNVGFRFMLLEWLARHERWDEGRELAETHADDYRTEIKLWAALYAFHGSSTDRAGDFIAEAREINPDAIRPLLLKTPPKDPPGKYIALGSPDEAKAYAAYAHDLWRSVPGAIDWLKTVAKT
;
A
#
# COMPACT_ATOMS: atom_id res chain seq x y z
N MET A 1 -21.77 4.97 25.66
CA MET A 1 -20.68 4.08 25.22
C MET A 1 -20.40 4.48 23.79
N TRP A 2 -19.38 5.30 23.58
CA TRP A 2 -19.14 5.89 22.25
C TRP A 2 -18.53 4.85 21.29
N GLN A 3 -17.89 3.81 21.84
CA GLN A 3 -17.34 2.68 21.11
C GLN A 3 -18.40 1.92 20.30
N GLU A 4 -19.59 1.68 20.89
CA GLU A 4 -20.70 1.03 20.15
C GLU A 4 -21.15 1.84 18.93
N ILE A 5 -21.10 3.17 19.02
CA ILE A 5 -21.45 4.06 17.90
C ILE A 5 -20.34 4.05 16.84
N GLU A 6 -19.07 3.90 17.26
CA GLU A 6 -17.93 3.78 16.34
C GLU A 6 -17.93 2.42 15.62
N ASP A 7 -18.27 1.34 16.32
CA ASP A 7 -18.47 0.01 15.73
C ASP A 7 -19.62 0.05 14.70
N GLU A 8 -20.75 0.67 15.05
CA GLU A 8 -21.87 0.89 14.12
C GLU A 8 -21.45 1.73 12.90
N ALA A 9 -20.59 2.74 13.10
CA ALA A 9 -20.06 3.55 12.00
C ALA A 9 -19.26 2.70 11.00
N TRP A 10 -18.48 1.72 11.47
CA TRP A 10 -17.79 0.77 10.60
C TRP A 10 -18.74 -0.18 9.87
N GLU A 11 -19.79 -0.66 10.54
CA GLU A 11 -20.83 -1.45 9.88
C GLU A 11 -21.50 -0.67 8.73
N TYR A 12 -21.78 0.62 8.93
CA TYR A 12 -22.28 1.49 7.86
C TYR A 12 -21.27 1.65 6.71
N VAL A 13 -19.97 1.79 7.00
CA VAL A 13 -18.92 1.84 5.96
C VAL A 13 -18.93 0.56 5.12
N ASP A 14 -19.02 -0.60 5.77
CA ASP A 14 -19.01 -1.91 5.10
C ASP A 14 -20.29 -2.16 4.28
N ALA A 15 -21.43 -1.66 4.76
CA ALA A 15 -22.70 -1.67 4.05
C ALA A 15 -22.78 -0.67 2.87
N GLY A 16 -21.83 0.27 2.76
CA GLY A 16 -21.86 1.31 1.73
C GLY A 16 -22.67 2.56 2.12
N GLU A 17 -23.11 2.65 3.37
CA GLU A 17 -23.96 3.70 3.93
C GLU A 17 -23.12 4.90 4.43
N MET A 18 -22.42 5.57 3.50
CA MET A 18 -21.37 6.54 3.83
C MET A 18 -21.87 7.75 4.65
N GLU A 19 -23.11 8.20 4.44
CA GLU A 19 -23.66 9.33 5.20
C GLU A 19 -23.96 8.93 6.65
N GLN A 20 -24.54 7.74 6.87
CA GLN A 20 -24.79 7.19 8.20
C GLN A 20 -23.48 6.99 8.97
N ALA A 21 -22.47 6.42 8.31
CA ALA A 21 -21.13 6.29 8.86
C ALA A 21 -20.55 7.64 9.28
N ARG A 22 -20.66 8.66 8.41
CA ARG A 22 -20.18 10.02 8.71
C ARG A 22 -20.89 10.63 9.92
N LEU A 23 -22.21 10.53 9.97
CA LEU A 23 -23.00 11.08 11.09
C LEU A 23 -22.68 10.38 12.41
N ALA A 24 -22.49 9.07 12.40
CA ALA A 24 -22.09 8.29 13.57
C ALA A 24 -20.69 8.72 14.06
N ALA A 25 -19.70 8.82 13.18
CA ALA A 25 -18.36 9.27 13.51
C ALA A 25 -18.33 10.71 14.08
N LEU A 26 -19.11 11.63 13.49
CA LEU A 26 -19.26 13.00 14.03
C LEU A 26 -19.85 13.00 15.44
N ARG A 27 -20.81 12.11 15.72
CA ARG A 27 -21.39 11.94 17.06
C ARG A 27 -20.38 11.38 18.05
N VAL A 28 -19.54 10.44 17.65
CA VAL A 28 -18.45 9.92 18.49
C VAL A 28 -17.50 11.06 18.86
N ILE A 29 -17.05 11.87 17.91
CA ILE A 29 -16.12 12.99 18.16
C ILE A 29 -16.71 14.03 19.14
N GLN A 30 -18.03 14.26 19.11
CA GLN A 30 -18.70 15.12 20.10
C GLN A 30 -18.62 14.57 21.53
N MET A 31 -18.52 13.26 21.70
CA MET A 31 -18.43 12.58 23.00
C MET A 31 -16.97 12.31 23.41
N GLN A 32 -16.12 11.98 22.44
CA GLN A 32 -14.72 11.61 22.58
C GLN A 32 -13.89 12.28 21.46
N PRO A 33 -13.40 13.52 21.67
CA PRO A 33 -12.76 14.31 20.62
C PRO A 33 -11.46 13.74 20.03
N ASP A 34 -10.83 12.81 20.74
CA ASP A 34 -9.56 12.14 20.37
C ASP A 34 -9.78 10.69 19.88
N ALA A 35 -11.01 10.30 19.53
CA ALA A 35 -11.33 9.01 18.93
C ALA A 35 -10.72 8.88 17.52
N ILE A 36 -9.53 8.30 17.43
CA ILE A 36 -8.72 8.19 16.19
C ILE A 36 -9.51 7.55 15.05
N ASP A 37 -10.22 6.45 15.31
CA ASP A 37 -10.87 5.67 14.25
C ASP A 37 -12.06 6.41 13.63
N SER A 38 -12.76 7.22 14.41
CA SER A 38 -13.78 8.14 13.91
C SER A 38 -13.22 9.14 12.89
N TYR A 39 -12.00 9.64 13.07
CA TYR A 39 -11.35 10.47 12.04
C TYR A 39 -10.97 9.67 10.79
N VAL A 40 -10.60 8.39 10.94
CA VAL A 40 -10.39 7.48 9.79
C VAL A 40 -11.69 7.28 9.01
N ILE A 41 -12.82 7.08 9.69
CA ILE A 41 -14.14 6.95 9.08
C ILE A 41 -14.53 8.24 8.37
N LEU A 42 -14.29 9.42 8.97
CA LEU A 42 -14.54 10.70 8.32
C LEU A 42 -13.68 10.91 7.08
N ALA A 43 -12.41 10.49 7.11
CA ALA A 43 -11.57 10.52 5.92
C ALA A 43 -12.17 9.64 4.81
N ARG A 44 -12.58 8.41 5.14
CA ARG A 44 -13.14 7.45 4.18
C ARG A 44 -14.49 7.87 3.59
N THR A 45 -15.28 8.61 4.34
CA THR A 45 -16.62 9.12 3.93
C THR A 45 -16.56 10.53 3.34
N SER A 46 -15.36 11.12 3.20
CA SER A 46 -15.20 12.47 2.64
C SER A 46 -15.46 12.51 1.14
N ASN A 47 -16.13 13.58 0.69
CA ASN A 47 -16.45 13.80 -0.72
C ASN A 47 -15.33 14.50 -1.49
N THR A 48 -14.38 15.10 -0.79
CA THR A 48 -13.27 15.82 -1.40
C THR A 48 -11.94 15.28 -0.90
N LEU A 49 -10.92 15.29 -1.77
CA LEU A 49 -9.57 14.87 -1.41
C LEU A 49 -8.99 15.73 -0.28
N GLY A 50 -9.29 17.02 -0.26
CA GLY A 50 -8.85 17.93 0.79
C GLY A 50 -9.39 17.56 2.17
N GLU A 51 -10.68 17.23 2.29
CA GLU A 51 -11.28 16.76 3.54
C GLU A 51 -10.71 15.41 3.96
N LYS A 52 -10.57 14.47 3.01
CA LYS A 52 -9.97 13.15 3.25
C LYS A 52 -8.58 13.28 3.86
N ILE A 53 -7.73 14.13 3.29
CA ILE A 53 -6.38 14.42 3.81
C ILE A 53 -6.46 15.08 5.19
N ALA A 54 -7.34 16.06 5.39
CA ALA A 54 -7.44 16.77 6.66
C ALA A 54 -7.83 15.82 7.82
N PHE A 55 -8.84 14.97 7.62
CA PHE A 55 -9.24 14.01 8.64
C PHE A 55 -8.20 12.90 8.84
N ALA A 56 -7.57 12.40 7.77
CA ALA A 56 -6.51 11.41 7.90
C ALA A 56 -5.28 11.97 8.64
N ARG A 57 -4.90 13.23 8.39
CA ARG A 57 -3.85 13.93 9.15
C ARG A 57 -4.20 14.05 10.63
N GLU A 58 -5.46 14.33 10.95
CA GLU A 58 -5.89 14.42 12.35
C GLU A 58 -5.86 13.05 13.05
N ALA A 59 -6.29 11.98 12.38
CA ALA A 59 -6.16 10.62 12.89
C ALA A 59 -4.69 10.26 13.18
N VAL A 60 -3.78 10.56 12.24
CA VAL A 60 -2.34 10.32 12.41
C VAL A 60 -1.78 11.16 13.55
N ARG A 61 -2.09 12.45 13.62
CA ARG A 61 -1.62 13.36 14.68
C ARG A 61 -2.03 12.87 16.08
N LEU A 62 -3.29 12.42 16.24
CA LEU A 62 -3.78 11.88 17.50
C LEU A 62 -3.07 10.57 17.87
N GLY A 63 -2.82 9.70 16.89
CA GLY A 63 -2.04 8.48 17.10
C GLY A 63 -0.58 8.74 17.47
N GLU A 64 0.08 9.71 16.82
CA GLU A 64 1.45 10.11 17.14
C GLU A 64 1.58 10.66 18.56
N ILE A 65 0.56 11.36 19.06
CA ILE A 65 0.52 11.83 20.44
C ILE A 65 0.27 10.68 21.42
N ARG A 66 -0.70 9.82 21.11
CA ARG A 66 -1.13 8.76 22.02
C ARG A 66 -0.11 7.64 22.16
N PHE A 67 0.58 7.29 21.06
CA PHE A 67 1.47 6.15 20.97
C PHE A 67 2.94 6.55 20.81
N ALA A 68 3.32 7.72 21.31
CA ALA A 68 4.67 8.28 21.12
C ALA A 68 5.77 7.32 21.61
N ASP A 69 5.58 6.73 22.80
CA ASP A 69 6.54 5.82 23.42
C ASP A 69 6.64 4.50 22.62
N GLU A 70 5.51 3.96 22.15
CA GLU A 70 5.47 2.76 21.32
C GLU A 70 6.10 2.98 19.94
N ILE A 71 5.89 4.16 19.34
CA ILE A 71 6.50 4.55 18.07
C ILE A 71 8.02 4.69 18.23
N GLU A 72 8.50 5.27 19.33
CA GLU A 72 9.93 5.40 19.62
C GLU A 72 10.59 4.04 19.87
N ALA A 73 9.90 3.12 20.56
CA ALA A 73 10.42 1.78 20.83
C ALA A 73 10.43 0.85 19.60
N ALA A 74 9.62 1.12 18.58
CA ALA A 74 9.53 0.29 17.40
C ALA A 74 10.80 0.33 16.51
N PRO A 75 11.14 -0.75 15.78
CA PRO A 75 10.41 -2.02 15.69
C PRO A 75 10.74 -3.01 16.83
N SER A 76 11.59 -2.63 17.79
CA SER A 76 12.11 -3.54 18.82
C SER A 76 11.24 -3.64 20.08
N GLY A 77 10.27 -2.74 20.23
CA GLY A 77 9.32 -2.74 21.35
C GLY A 77 8.31 -3.89 21.28
N ASP A 78 7.59 -4.11 22.38
CA ASP A 78 6.62 -5.20 22.53
C ASP A 78 5.29 -4.94 21.77
N THR A 79 5.09 -3.71 21.27
CA THR A 79 3.84 -3.31 20.61
C THR A 79 3.75 -3.87 19.20
N ILE A 80 2.73 -4.70 18.98
CA ILE A 80 2.38 -5.20 17.65
C ILE A 80 1.27 -4.32 17.07
N PHE A 81 1.66 -3.21 16.44
CA PHE A 81 0.78 -2.11 16.02
C PHE A 81 -0.51 -2.52 15.30
N TRP A 82 -0.49 -3.61 14.51
CA TRP A 82 -1.69 -4.11 13.84
C TRP A 82 -2.53 -5.07 14.70
N ALA A 83 -1.86 -5.91 15.50
CA ALA A 83 -2.53 -6.94 16.29
C ALA A 83 -3.22 -6.34 17.52
N ASP A 84 -2.63 -5.30 18.11
CA ASP A 84 -3.27 -4.53 19.17
C ASP A 84 -4.43 -3.68 18.61
N LEU A 85 -5.59 -3.84 19.24
CA LEU A 85 -6.82 -3.12 18.85
C LEU A 85 -6.69 -1.62 19.12
N ASP A 86 -5.89 -1.21 20.10
CA ASP A 86 -5.77 0.19 20.49
C ASP A 86 -4.96 1.00 19.46
N THR A 87 -3.89 0.41 18.93
CA THR A 87 -3.02 1.05 17.92
C THR A 87 -3.51 0.87 16.48
N ARG A 88 -4.44 -0.07 16.24
CA ARG A 88 -4.94 -0.34 14.88
C ARG A 88 -5.57 0.88 14.20
N PRO A 89 -6.38 1.72 14.87
CA PRO A 89 -6.87 2.98 14.29
C PRO A 89 -5.76 3.88 13.76
N TYR A 90 -4.61 3.96 14.45
CA TYR A 90 -3.47 4.75 13.99
C TYR A 90 -2.90 4.18 12.68
N MET A 91 -2.73 2.86 12.57
CA MET A 91 -2.29 2.21 11.34
C MET A 91 -3.26 2.43 10.17
N ARG A 92 -4.58 2.41 10.43
CA ARG A 92 -5.59 2.76 9.41
C ARG A 92 -5.49 4.24 9.00
N GLY A 93 -5.23 5.13 9.95
CA GLY A 93 -4.98 6.56 9.71
C GLY A 93 -3.78 6.80 8.81
N LEU A 94 -2.64 6.15 9.09
CA LEU A 94 -1.45 6.20 8.24
C LEU A 94 -1.76 5.71 6.81
N CYS A 95 -2.53 4.63 6.67
CA CYS A 95 -2.93 4.11 5.35
C CYS A 95 -3.83 5.09 4.60
N ALA A 96 -4.86 5.62 5.26
CA ALA A 96 -5.74 6.63 4.68
C ALA A 96 -4.96 7.87 4.25
N LEU A 97 -4.00 8.32 5.07
CA LEU A 97 -3.17 9.48 4.79
C LEU A 97 -2.25 9.24 3.59
N ALA A 98 -1.48 8.13 3.59
CA ALA A 98 -0.55 7.80 2.52
C ALA A 98 -1.26 7.70 1.16
N LEU A 99 -2.38 6.97 1.09
CA LEU A 99 -3.18 6.83 -0.13
C LEU A 99 -3.71 8.19 -0.63
N SER A 100 -4.18 9.04 0.27
CA SER A 100 -4.74 10.34 -0.12
C SER A 100 -3.67 11.33 -0.57
N LEU A 101 -2.50 11.32 0.08
CA LEU A 101 -1.36 12.13 -0.33
C LEU A 101 -0.80 11.68 -1.68
N TRP A 102 -0.87 10.37 -2.00
CA TRP A 102 -0.45 9.87 -3.29
C TRP A 102 -1.33 10.36 -4.46
N GLU A 103 -2.63 10.53 -4.20
CA GLU A 103 -3.63 11.07 -5.15
C GLU A 103 -3.54 12.60 -5.30
N ASP A 104 -2.80 13.27 -4.43
CA ASP A 104 -2.75 14.72 -4.36
C ASP A 104 -1.77 15.30 -5.40
N PRO A 105 -2.23 16.14 -6.35
CA PRO A 105 -1.39 16.65 -7.42
C PRO A 105 -0.44 17.78 -6.97
N ARG A 106 -0.51 18.22 -5.71
CA ARG A 106 0.35 19.28 -5.19
C ARG A 106 1.79 18.79 -5.06
N ASP A 107 2.73 19.65 -5.44
CA ASP A 107 4.16 19.36 -5.32
C ASP A 107 4.52 18.94 -3.89
N GLY A 108 5.26 17.83 -3.78
CA GLY A 108 5.69 17.26 -2.51
C GLY A 108 4.71 16.29 -1.84
N ALA A 109 3.43 16.28 -2.21
CA ALA A 109 2.45 15.41 -1.56
C ALA A 109 2.76 13.92 -1.73
N GLN A 110 3.20 13.50 -2.92
CA GLN A 110 3.62 12.11 -3.16
C GLN A 110 4.89 11.73 -2.37
N ALA A 111 5.79 12.69 -2.11
CA ALA A 111 6.94 12.44 -1.25
C ALA A 111 6.50 12.23 0.22
N ASP A 112 5.55 13.03 0.70
CA ASP A 112 4.92 12.85 2.02
C ASP A 112 4.17 11.50 2.11
N ALA A 113 3.52 11.05 1.02
CA ALA A 113 2.87 9.75 0.95
C ALA A 113 3.87 8.61 1.15
N ILE A 114 5.00 8.66 0.45
CA ILE A 114 6.07 7.67 0.60
C ILE A 114 6.63 7.71 2.03
N ALA A 115 6.90 8.89 2.57
CA ALA A 115 7.40 9.03 3.95
C ALA A 115 6.40 8.45 4.98
N THR A 116 5.10 8.67 4.79
CA THR A 116 4.03 8.13 5.64
C THR A 116 4.00 6.60 5.57
N ALA A 117 4.08 6.02 4.37
CA ALA A 117 4.09 4.57 4.21
C ALA A 117 5.39 3.92 4.74
N GLN A 118 6.56 4.56 4.53
CA GLN A 118 7.84 4.13 5.10
C GLN A 118 7.80 4.18 6.64
N HIS A 119 7.17 5.22 7.22
CA HIS A 119 6.95 5.30 8.66
C HIS A 119 6.11 4.14 9.16
N ALA A 120 4.98 3.86 8.51
CA ALA A 120 4.10 2.76 8.88
C ALA A 120 4.81 1.39 8.82
N LEU A 121 5.62 1.18 7.79
CA LEU A 121 6.40 -0.06 7.63
C LEU A 121 7.50 -0.20 8.70
N ARG A 122 8.16 0.90 9.09
CA ARG A 122 9.16 0.87 10.16
C ARG A 122 8.55 0.43 11.49
N ILE A 123 7.37 0.92 11.85
CA ILE A 123 6.73 0.58 13.12
C ILE A 123 5.94 -0.73 13.07
N CYS A 124 5.58 -1.20 11.87
CA CYS A 124 4.92 -2.48 11.64
C CYS A 124 5.61 -3.28 10.52
N PRO A 125 6.79 -3.89 10.78
CA PRO A 125 7.59 -4.55 9.75
C PRO A 125 6.91 -5.76 9.10
N ASN A 126 5.99 -6.42 9.81
CA ASN A 126 5.18 -7.52 9.27
C ASN A 126 4.19 -7.06 8.18
N ASP A 127 4.04 -5.73 8.01
CA ASP A 127 3.24 -5.09 6.99
C ASP A 127 1.84 -5.70 6.80
N ASN A 128 1.12 -5.81 7.91
CA ASN A 128 -0.23 -6.38 7.90
C ASN A 128 -1.24 -5.52 7.14
N VAL A 129 -0.90 -4.25 6.89
CA VAL A 129 -1.73 -3.31 6.12
C VAL A 129 -1.46 -3.42 4.61
N GLY A 130 -0.24 -3.77 4.20
CA GLY A 130 0.15 -3.92 2.80
C GLY A 130 0.82 -2.70 2.17
N PHE A 131 1.52 -1.88 2.96
CA PHE A 131 2.30 -0.73 2.48
C PHE A 131 3.41 -1.14 1.51
N ARG A 132 4.00 -2.33 1.65
CA ARG A 132 5.10 -2.80 0.78
C ARG A 132 4.70 -2.85 -0.69
N PHE A 133 3.45 -3.22 -0.99
CA PHE A 133 2.95 -3.32 -2.36
C PHE A 133 2.93 -1.94 -3.04
N MET A 134 2.43 -0.93 -2.32
CA MET A 134 2.35 0.45 -2.81
C MET A 134 3.73 1.10 -2.89
N LEU A 135 4.55 0.92 -1.84
CA LEU A 135 5.89 1.52 -1.78
C LEU A 135 6.80 1.05 -2.92
N LEU A 136 6.75 -0.23 -3.30
CA LEU A 136 7.54 -0.74 -4.42
C LEU A 136 7.21 -0.03 -5.75
N GLU A 137 5.95 0.31 -5.98
CA GLU A 137 5.57 1.14 -7.14
C GLU A 137 6.03 2.59 -6.96
N TRP A 138 5.70 3.20 -5.82
CA TRP A 138 5.89 4.62 -5.58
C TRP A 138 7.37 5.01 -5.58
N LEU A 139 8.24 4.17 -5.00
CA LEU A 139 9.69 4.38 -5.02
C LEU A 139 10.24 4.33 -6.45
N ALA A 140 9.79 3.39 -7.29
CA ALA A 140 10.20 3.31 -8.70
C ALA A 140 9.75 4.55 -9.49
N ARG A 141 8.52 5.02 -9.28
CA ARG A 141 7.99 6.24 -9.91
C ARG A 141 8.75 7.51 -9.54
N HIS A 142 9.32 7.54 -8.34
CA HIS A 142 10.17 8.63 -7.86
C HIS A 142 11.67 8.38 -8.05
N GLU A 143 12.05 7.37 -8.85
CA GLU A 143 13.44 7.00 -9.14
C GLU A 143 14.28 6.70 -7.87
N ARG A 144 13.62 6.36 -6.76
CA ARG A 144 14.25 5.94 -5.48
C ARG A 144 14.61 4.46 -5.54
N TRP A 145 15.41 4.10 -6.54
CA TRP A 145 15.69 2.72 -6.92
C TRP A 145 16.43 1.90 -5.85
N ASP A 146 17.32 2.53 -5.09
CA ASP A 146 18.09 1.85 -4.06
C ASP A 146 17.20 1.45 -2.87
N GLU A 147 16.33 2.37 -2.42
CA GLU A 147 15.36 2.10 -1.36
C GLU A 147 14.33 1.04 -1.78
N GLY A 148 13.84 1.12 -3.03
CA GLY A 148 12.92 0.12 -3.55
C GLY A 148 13.55 -1.27 -3.69
N ARG A 149 14.85 -1.33 -4.03
CA ARG A 149 15.62 -2.58 -4.06
C ARG A 149 15.78 -3.19 -2.67
N GLU A 150 16.15 -2.38 -1.68
CA GLU A 150 16.26 -2.84 -0.29
C GLU A 150 14.91 -3.37 0.22
N LEU A 151 13.83 -2.65 -0.06
CA LEU A 151 12.48 -3.06 0.29
C LEU A 151 12.08 -4.39 -0.38
N ALA A 152 12.38 -4.54 -1.66
CA ALA A 152 12.07 -5.74 -2.43
C ALA A 152 12.85 -6.96 -1.90
N GLU A 153 14.14 -6.79 -1.60
CA GLU A 153 14.97 -7.85 -1.02
C GLU A 153 14.53 -8.23 0.39
N THR A 154 14.13 -7.25 1.21
CA THR A 154 13.59 -7.50 2.56
C THR A 154 12.33 -8.36 2.53
N HIS A 155 11.54 -8.25 1.46
CA HIS A 155 10.32 -9.03 1.26
C HIS A 155 10.47 -10.11 0.19
N ALA A 156 11.70 -10.50 -0.14
CA ALA A 156 11.96 -11.45 -1.20
C ALA A 156 11.28 -12.81 -0.95
N ASP A 157 11.03 -13.21 0.29
CA ASP A 157 10.35 -14.47 0.63
C ASP A 157 8.81 -14.41 0.55
N ASP A 158 8.23 -13.25 0.19
CA ASP A 158 6.78 -13.11 0.01
C ASP A 158 6.26 -14.02 -1.11
N TYR A 159 5.13 -14.68 -0.88
CA TYR A 159 4.53 -15.65 -1.80
C TYR A 159 3.73 -14.99 -2.94
N ARG A 160 3.58 -13.66 -2.95
CA ARG A 160 2.79 -12.93 -3.93
C ARG A 160 3.58 -12.68 -5.21
N THR A 161 2.97 -12.97 -6.37
CA THR A 161 3.58 -12.76 -7.68
C THR A 161 4.06 -11.33 -7.90
N GLU A 162 3.29 -10.34 -7.44
CA GLU A 162 3.65 -8.93 -7.60
C GLU A 162 4.97 -8.54 -6.90
N ILE A 163 5.28 -9.13 -5.74
CA ILE A 163 6.55 -8.84 -5.03
C ILE A 163 7.72 -9.39 -5.84
N LYS A 164 7.60 -10.61 -6.36
CA LYS A 164 8.63 -11.19 -7.24
C LYS A 164 8.84 -10.34 -8.49
N LEU A 165 7.76 -9.85 -9.11
CA LEU A 165 7.88 -9.00 -10.30
C LEU A 165 8.50 -7.63 -10.00
N TRP A 166 8.15 -7.01 -8.87
CA TRP A 166 8.86 -5.80 -8.42
C TRP A 166 10.34 -6.07 -8.15
N ALA A 167 10.67 -7.13 -7.41
CA ALA A 167 12.04 -7.52 -7.12
C ALA A 167 12.85 -7.75 -8.41
N ALA A 168 12.25 -8.39 -9.42
CA ALA A 168 12.86 -8.56 -10.74
C ALA A 168 13.14 -7.22 -11.43
N LEU A 169 12.18 -6.27 -11.42
CA LEU A 169 12.37 -4.94 -12.01
C LEU A 169 13.53 -4.20 -11.32
N TYR A 170 13.53 -4.17 -9.98
CA TYR A 170 14.57 -3.52 -9.20
C TYR A 170 15.93 -4.18 -9.47
N ALA A 171 16.04 -5.51 -9.38
CA ALA A 171 17.27 -6.24 -9.66
C ALA A 171 17.80 -5.97 -11.07
N PHE A 172 16.93 -5.98 -12.08
CA PHE A 172 17.29 -5.68 -13.47
C PHE A 172 17.81 -4.24 -13.60
N HIS A 173 17.13 -3.26 -13.01
CA HIS A 173 17.58 -1.86 -13.00
C HIS A 173 18.98 -1.71 -12.35
N GLY A 174 19.28 -2.53 -11.33
CA GLY A 174 20.61 -2.58 -10.69
C GLY A 174 21.68 -3.38 -11.43
N SER A 175 21.42 -3.81 -12.67
CA SER A 175 22.32 -4.68 -13.45
C SER A 175 22.55 -6.08 -12.85
N SER A 176 21.69 -6.54 -11.95
CA SER A 176 21.72 -7.89 -11.38
C SER A 176 20.81 -8.83 -12.16
N THR A 177 21.09 -9.04 -13.45
CA THR A 177 20.23 -9.76 -14.39
C THR A 177 19.97 -11.22 -13.99
N ASP A 178 20.96 -11.92 -13.42
CA ASP A 178 20.79 -13.30 -12.97
C ASP A 178 19.75 -13.38 -11.85
N ARG A 179 19.88 -12.51 -10.84
CA ARG A 179 18.93 -12.42 -9.72
C ARG A 179 17.54 -11.93 -10.17
N ALA A 180 17.49 -11.04 -11.15
CA ALA A 180 16.23 -10.67 -11.78
C ALA A 180 15.57 -11.89 -12.45
N GLY A 181 16.37 -12.74 -13.12
CA GLY A 181 15.92 -14.00 -13.73
C GLY A 181 15.35 -14.98 -12.72
N ASP A 182 16.00 -15.12 -11.55
CA ASP A 182 15.52 -15.97 -10.45
C ASP A 182 14.12 -15.52 -9.98
N PHE A 183 13.93 -14.22 -9.74
CA PHE A 183 12.63 -13.68 -9.37
C PHE A 183 11.55 -13.86 -10.46
N ILE A 184 11.92 -13.78 -11.74
CA ILE A 184 10.98 -14.09 -12.84
C ILE A 184 10.59 -15.58 -12.84
N ALA A 185 11.53 -16.48 -12.55
CA ALA A 185 11.23 -17.90 -12.45
C ALA A 185 10.27 -18.19 -11.29
N GLU A 186 10.54 -17.65 -10.10
CA GLU A 186 9.67 -17.76 -8.92
C GLU A 186 8.27 -17.17 -9.19
N ALA A 187 8.20 -16.00 -9.83
CA ALA A 187 6.93 -15.38 -10.20
C ALA A 187 6.08 -16.31 -11.10
N ARG A 188 6.72 -17.04 -12.01
CA ARG A 188 6.06 -17.98 -12.93
C ARG A 188 5.63 -19.28 -12.27
N GLU A 189 6.35 -19.74 -11.26
CA GLU A 189 5.95 -20.89 -10.45
C GLU A 189 4.65 -20.59 -9.69
N ILE A 190 4.51 -19.36 -9.18
CA ILE A 190 3.28 -18.91 -8.51
C ILE A 190 2.17 -18.63 -9.53
N ASN A 191 2.49 -17.96 -10.64
CA ASN A 191 1.54 -17.53 -11.64
C ASN A 191 2.12 -17.68 -13.07
N PRO A 192 1.71 -18.71 -13.83
CA PRO A 192 2.21 -18.92 -15.19
C PRO A 192 1.97 -17.75 -16.16
N ASP A 193 0.99 -16.89 -15.88
CA ASP A 193 0.67 -15.70 -16.67
C ASP A 193 1.46 -14.44 -16.25
N ALA A 194 2.31 -14.48 -15.21
CA ALA A 194 2.96 -13.32 -14.59
C ALA A 194 3.58 -12.31 -15.58
N ILE A 195 4.22 -12.80 -16.65
CA ILE A 195 4.98 -11.96 -17.60
C ILE A 195 4.15 -11.49 -18.79
N ARG A 196 3.15 -12.29 -19.18
CA ARG A 196 2.42 -12.08 -20.43
C ARG A 196 1.76 -10.70 -20.52
N PRO A 197 1.10 -10.18 -19.46
CA PRO A 197 0.52 -8.83 -19.47
C PRO A 197 1.53 -7.70 -19.66
N LEU A 198 2.76 -7.83 -19.13
CA LEU A 198 3.81 -6.81 -19.27
C LEU A 198 4.29 -6.67 -20.72
N LEU A 199 4.25 -7.75 -21.49
CA LEU A 199 4.66 -7.80 -22.90
C LEU A 199 3.59 -7.29 -23.88
N LEU A 200 2.39 -6.96 -23.41
CA LEU A 200 1.33 -6.41 -24.25
C LEU A 200 1.72 -5.03 -24.80
N LYS A 201 1.27 -4.72 -26.03
CA LYS A 201 1.55 -3.40 -26.65
C LYS A 201 0.98 -2.25 -25.83
N THR A 202 -0.23 -2.44 -25.29
CA THR A 202 -0.93 -1.49 -24.42
C THR A 202 -0.99 -2.04 -23.01
N PRO A 203 -1.00 -1.18 -21.98
CA PRO A 203 -1.18 -1.63 -20.61
C PRO A 203 -2.52 -2.39 -20.48
N PRO A 204 -2.56 -3.50 -19.73
CA PRO A 204 -3.82 -4.14 -19.39
C PRO A 204 -4.66 -3.19 -18.54
N LYS A 205 -5.98 -3.36 -18.58
CA LYS A 205 -6.85 -2.71 -17.60
C LYS A 205 -6.73 -3.46 -16.27
N ASP A 206 -6.75 -2.70 -15.19
CA ASP A 206 -6.90 -3.25 -13.84
C ASP A 206 -8.19 -4.10 -13.78
N PRO A 207 -8.12 -5.37 -13.38
CA PRO A 207 -9.28 -6.24 -13.33
C PRO A 207 -10.34 -5.74 -12.33
N PRO A 208 -11.64 -5.85 -12.67
CA PRO A 208 -12.70 -5.47 -11.75
C PRO A 208 -12.86 -6.51 -10.64
N GLY A 209 -12.83 -6.08 -9.38
CA GLY A 209 -13.14 -6.95 -8.25
C GLY A 209 -12.50 -6.48 -6.94
N LYS A 210 -13.15 -6.79 -5.81
CA LYS A 210 -12.55 -6.55 -4.48
C LYS A 210 -11.49 -7.60 -4.10
N TYR A 211 -11.53 -8.76 -4.75
CA TYR A 211 -10.66 -9.89 -4.46
C TYR A 211 -10.10 -10.45 -5.75
N ILE A 212 -8.79 -10.67 -5.77
CA ILE A 212 -8.06 -11.29 -6.86
C ILE A 212 -7.48 -12.59 -6.32
N ALA A 213 -7.76 -13.70 -7.01
CA ALA A 213 -7.25 -15.00 -6.62
C ALA A 213 -5.74 -15.10 -6.90
N LEU A 214 -4.99 -15.60 -5.92
CA LEU A 214 -3.56 -15.91 -6.05
C LEU A 214 -3.33 -16.89 -7.22
N GLY A 215 -2.32 -16.61 -8.04
CA GLY A 215 -1.97 -17.41 -9.22
C GLY A 215 -2.90 -17.22 -10.42
N SER A 216 -3.90 -16.35 -10.33
CA SER A 216 -4.86 -16.15 -11.43
C SER A 216 -4.32 -15.25 -12.54
N PRO A 217 -4.84 -15.34 -13.77
CA PRO A 217 -4.49 -14.41 -14.83
C PRO A 217 -4.83 -12.94 -14.50
N ASP A 218 -5.80 -12.71 -13.61
CA ASP A 218 -6.16 -11.36 -13.19
C ASP A 218 -5.14 -10.79 -12.20
N GLU A 219 -4.48 -11.60 -11.37
CA GLU A 219 -3.36 -11.15 -10.53
C GLU A 219 -2.21 -10.60 -11.37
N ALA A 220 -1.83 -11.30 -12.45
CA ALA A 220 -0.80 -10.82 -13.36
C ALA A 220 -1.20 -9.51 -14.07
N LYS A 221 -2.50 -9.36 -14.41
CA LYS A 221 -3.01 -8.12 -15.02
C LYS A 221 -3.03 -6.96 -14.03
N ALA A 222 -3.39 -7.20 -12.77
CA ALA A 222 -3.42 -6.17 -11.75
C ALA A 222 -2.03 -5.56 -11.56
N TYR A 223 -1.01 -6.38 -11.36
CA TYR A 223 0.38 -5.89 -11.32
C TYR A 223 0.75 -5.08 -12.57
N ALA A 224 0.50 -5.65 -13.75
CA ALA A 224 0.87 -5.01 -15.00
C ALA A 224 0.07 -3.72 -15.28
N ALA A 225 -1.11 -3.52 -14.72
CA ALA A 225 -1.86 -2.26 -14.86
C ALA A 225 -1.07 -1.07 -14.27
N TYR A 226 -0.28 -1.31 -13.21
CA TYR A 226 0.51 -0.29 -12.53
C TYR A 226 1.98 -0.27 -12.97
N ALA A 227 2.55 -1.42 -13.36
CA ALA A 227 3.98 -1.53 -13.63
C ALA A 227 4.36 -1.47 -15.13
N HIS A 228 3.40 -1.53 -16.06
CA HIS A 228 3.68 -1.66 -17.50
C HIS A 228 4.52 -0.52 -18.10
N ASP A 229 4.27 0.71 -17.65
CA ASP A 229 5.02 1.90 -18.03
C ASP A 229 6.41 1.91 -17.40
N LEU A 230 6.53 1.53 -16.12
CA LEU A 230 7.79 1.43 -15.39
C LEU A 230 8.75 0.41 -16.02
N TRP A 231 8.26 -0.77 -16.40
CA TRP A 231 9.08 -1.75 -17.13
C TRP A 231 9.57 -1.22 -18.49
N ARG A 232 8.84 -0.29 -19.12
CA ARG A 232 9.23 0.34 -20.40
C ARG A 232 10.17 1.53 -20.22
N SER A 233 10.13 2.20 -19.08
CA SER A 233 11.05 3.32 -18.80
C SER A 233 12.46 2.81 -18.50
N VAL A 234 12.62 1.58 -17.99
CA VAL A 234 13.93 0.97 -17.74
C VAL A 234 14.55 0.45 -19.05
N PRO A 235 15.72 0.99 -19.48
CA PRO A 235 16.35 0.61 -20.74
C PRO A 235 16.63 -0.90 -20.84
N GLY A 236 16.19 -1.51 -21.94
CA GLY A 236 16.44 -2.92 -22.23
C GLY A 236 15.56 -3.93 -21.48
N ALA A 237 14.76 -3.49 -20.49
CA ALA A 237 14.01 -4.41 -19.62
C ALA A 237 12.94 -5.21 -20.38
N ILE A 238 12.21 -4.59 -21.31
CA ILE A 238 11.21 -5.29 -22.14
C ILE A 238 11.86 -6.30 -23.09
N ASP A 239 13.01 -5.97 -23.67
CA ASP A 239 13.69 -6.90 -24.59
C ASP A 239 14.29 -8.09 -23.84
N TRP A 240 14.80 -7.85 -22.63
CA TRP A 240 15.18 -8.91 -21.71
C TRP A 240 13.97 -9.76 -21.27
N LEU A 241 12.83 -9.17 -20.91
CA LEU A 241 11.62 -9.93 -20.57
C LEU A 241 11.19 -10.86 -21.72
N LYS A 242 11.36 -10.45 -22.98
CA LYS A 242 11.08 -11.32 -24.14
C LYS A 242 12.05 -12.48 -24.28
N THR A 243 13.29 -12.39 -23.78
CA THR A 243 14.24 -13.51 -23.82
C THR A 243 13.87 -14.54 -22.75
N VAL A 244 13.58 -14.08 -21.52
CA VAL A 244 13.22 -14.97 -20.40
C VAL A 244 11.82 -15.57 -20.55
N ALA A 245 10.89 -14.90 -21.24
CA ALA A 245 9.55 -15.43 -21.49
C ALA A 245 9.49 -16.56 -22.53
N LYS A 246 10.54 -16.76 -23.32
CA LYS A 246 10.63 -17.84 -24.32
C LYS A 246 11.17 -19.15 -23.73
N THR A 247 11.75 -19.08 -22.53
CA THR A 247 12.31 -20.21 -21.78
C THR A 247 11.24 -20.79 -20.87
#